data_AF-A0A317JK85-F1
#
_entry.id   AF-A0A317JK85-F1
#
_cell.length_a   1.000
_cell.length_b   1.000
_cell.length_c   1.000
_cell.angle_alpha   90.00
_cell.angle_beta   90.00
_cell.angle_gamma   90.00
#
_symmetry.space_group_name_H-M   'P 1'
#
loop_
_entity.id
_entity.type
_entity.pdbx_description
1 polymer ?
#
loop_
_entity_poly.entity_id
_entity_poly.type
_entity_poly.pdbx_seq_one_letter_code
_entity_poly.pdbx_strand_id
1 'polypeptide(L)' 'VRSGATPFVLFVDDIVGQYQIVSKPLSPELRNLRGIAGSTILGDGRPALILEINQFGASITKKRSVAQENRGVA' A
#
# COMPACT_ATOMS: atom_id res chain seq x y z
N VAL A 1 8.34 3.47 -10.69
CA VAL A 1 8.70 3.75 -9.26
C VAL A 1 9.32 2.50 -8.67
N ARG A 2 10.41 2.61 -7.90
CA ARG A 2 11.02 1.47 -7.21
C ARG A 2 10.58 1.50 -5.74
N SER A 3 9.94 0.44 -5.26
CA SER A 3 9.58 0.29 -3.84
C SER A 3 10.13 -1.02 -3.31
N GLY A 4 10.89 -0.93 -2.21
CA GLY A 4 11.40 -2.06 -1.45
C GLY A 4 12.32 -3.02 -2.21
N ALA A 5 12.63 -4.14 -1.53
CA ALA A 5 13.42 -5.23 -2.08
C ALA A 5 12.58 -6.23 -2.89
N THR A 6 11.28 -6.30 -2.61
CA THR A 6 10.37 -7.23 -3.30
C THR A 6 9.49 -6.48 -4.29
N PRO A 7 9.61 -6.78 -5.60
CA PRO A 7 8.77 -6.13 -6.59
C PRO A 7 7.32 -6.58 -6.42
N PHE A 8 6.40 -5.63 -6.62
CA PHE A 8 4.97 -5.88 -6.69
C PHE A 8 4.33 -4.97 -7.71
N VAL A 9 3.10 -5.29 -8.10
CA VAL A 9 2.28 -4.51 -9.02
C VAL A 9 1.00 -4.08 -8.31
N LEU A 10 0.54 -2.86 -8.60
CA LEU A 10 -0.77 -2.39 -8.19
C LEU A 10 -1.64 -2.33 -9.45
N PHE A 11 -2.66 -3.18 -9.50
CA PHE A 11 -3.66 -3.12 -10.55
C PHE A 11 -4.66 -2.02 -10.20
N VAL A 12 -4.88 -1.09 -11.13
CA VAL A 12 -5.78 0.05 -10.96
C VAL A 12 -6.66 0.15 -12.19
N ASP A 13 -7.86 0.72 -12.01
CA ASP A 13 -8.78 0.94 -13.12
C ASP A 13 -8.25 2.00 -14.09
N ASP A 14 -7.65 3.08 -13.56
CA ASP A 14 -7.12 4.17 -14.38
C ASP A 14 -6.02 4.99 -13.67
N ILE A 15 -5.23 5.72 -14.44
CA ILE A 15 -4.24 6.69 -13.97
C ILE A 15 -4.75 8.09 -14.31
N VAL A 16 -5.38 8.73 -13.33
CA VAL A 16 -6.08 10.02 -13.53
C VAL A 16 -5.11 11.20 -13.71
N GLY A 17 -3.88 11.09 -13.20
CA GLY A 17 -2.83 12.10 -13.40
C GLY A 17 -1.93 12.30 -12.18
N GLN A 18 -1.16 13.38 -12.20
CA GLN A 18 -0.33 13.81 -11.08
C GLN A 18 -0.95 15.05 -10.42
N TYR A 19 -1.14 14.98 -9.10
CA TYR A 19 -1.75 16.06 -8.32
C TYR A 19 -0.78 16.55 -7.25
N GLN A 20 -0.74 17.87 -7.02
CA GLN A 20 -0.22 18.43 -5.79
C GLN A 20 -1.34 18.41 -4.75
N ILE A 21 -1.07 17.79 -3.60
CA ILE A 21 -2.10 17.55 -2.58
C ILE A 21 -1.59 17.98 -1.20
N VAL A 22 -2.53 18.36 -0.33
CA VAL A 22 -2.25 18.56 1.10
C VAL A 22 -2.58 17.28 1.84
N SER A 23 -1.59 16.71 2.53
CA SER A 23 -1.82 15.54 3.38
C SER A 23 -2.57 15.93 4.65
N LYS A 24 -3.71 15.28 4.89
CA LYS A 24 -4.49 15.38 6.12
C LYS A 24 -4.32 14.07 6.90
N PRO A 25 -4.00 14.12 8.21
CA PRO A 25 -3.90 12.90 9.01
C PRO A 25 -5.27 12.21 9.07
N LEU A 26 -5.25 10.88 9.17
CA LEU A 26 -6.46 10.11 9.42
C LEU A 26 -7.02 10.41 10.82
N SER A 27 -8.32 10.24 10.98
CA SER A 27 -8.98 10.33 12.29
C SER A 27 -8.37 9.30 13.26
N PRO A 28 -8.42 9.55 14.58
CA PRO A 28 -7.82 8.66 15.59
C PRO A 28 -8.19 7.18 15.42
N GLU A 29 -9.41 6.90 15.00
CA GLU A 29 -9.98 5.56 14.82
C GLU A 29 -9.31 4.80 13.65
N LEU A 30 -8.77 5.53 12.69
CA LEU A 30 -8.17 5.00 11.46
C LEU A 30 -6.63 5.11 11.43
N ARG A 31 -6.01 5.69 12.47
CA ARG A 31 -4.54 5.90 12.53
C ARG A 31 -3.71 4.63 12.39
N ASN A 32 -4.28 3.46 12.69
CA ASN A 32 -3.59 2.18 12.67
C ASN A 32 -3.74 1.41 11.35
N LEU A 33 -4.34 2.01 10.32
CA LEU A 33 -4.44 1.39 9.00
C LEU A 33 -3.05 1.31 8.34
N ARG A 34 -2.50 0.10 8.31
CA ARG A 34 -1.21 -0.16 7.65
C ARG A 34 -1.29 0.15 6.16
N GLY A 35 -0.24 0.76 5.63
CA GLY A 35 -0.14 1.11 4.22
C GLY A 35 -0.91 2.38 3.83
N ILE A 36 -1.51 3.11 4.78
CA ILE A 36 -2.13 4.41 4.55
C ILE A 36 -1.36 5.48 5.31
N ALA A 37 -0.87 6.50 4.60
CA ALA A 37 -0.16 7.64 5.17
C ALA A 37 -1.11 8.77 5.61
N GLY A 38 -2.29 8.86 5.00
CA GLY A 38 -3.23 9.95 5.24
C GLY A 38 -4.39 9.97 4.26
N SER A 39 -5.10 11.09 4.26
CA SER A 39 -6.19 11.39 3.34
C SER A 39 -6.02 12.78 2.73
N THR A 40 -6.75 13.07 1.67
CA THR A 40 -6.83 14.40 1.08
C THR A 40 -8.19 14.60 0.41
N ILE A 41 -8.48 15.85 0.08
CA ILE A 41 -9.59 16.21 -0.81
C ILE A 41 -8.96 16.73 -2.10
N LEU A 42 -9.31 16.11 -3.22
CA LEU A 42 -8.82 16.50 -4.54
C LEU A 42 -9.42 17.85 -4.98
N GLY A 43 -8.85 18.48 -6.00
CA GLY A 43 -9.32 19.78 -6.50
C GLY A 43 -10.76 19.77 -7.05
N ASP A 44 -11.29 18.58 -7.37
CA ASP A 44 -12.68 18.35 -7.79
C ASP A 44 -13.63 18.04 -6.61
N GLY A 45 -13.13 18.09 -5.37
CA GLY A 45 -13.88 17.83 -4.15
C GLY A 45 -13.98 16.36 -3.75
N ARG A 46 -13.43 15.42 -4.52
CA ARG A 46 -13.49 14.00 -4.16
C ARG A 46 -12.50 13.65 -3.04
N PRO A 47 -12.89 12.83 -2.05
CA PRO A 47 -11.95 12.32 -1.06
C PRO A 47 -11.00 11.28 -1.68
N ALA A 48 -9.74 11.28 -1.23
CA ALA A 48 -8.74 10.30 -1.64
C ALA A 48 -7.87 9.87 -0.46
N LEU A 49 -7.35 8.64 -0.51
CA LEU A 49 -6.37 8.12 0.44
C LEU A 49 -4.96 8.24 -0.12
N ILE A 50 -3.99 8.48 0.75
CA ILE A 50 -2.57 8.53 0.42
C ILE A 50 -1.97 7.19 0.86
N LEU A 51 -1.50 6.39 -0.09
CA LEU A 51 -0.88 5.10 0.17
C LEU A 51 0.59 5.25 0.56
N GLU A 52 1.03 4.54 1.60
CA GLU A 52 2.46 4.34 1.89
C GLU A 52 2.90 3.01 1.25
N ILE A 53 3.61 3.12 0.13
CA ILE A 53 3.90 2.00 -0.78
C ILE A 53 4.82 0.95 -0.16
N ASN A 54 5.75 1.34 0.74
CA ASN A 54 6.70 0.41 1.35
C ASN A 54 6.03 -0.49 2.40
N GLN A 55 5.24 0.09 3.29
CA GLN A 55 4.43 -0.62 4.29
C GLN A 55 3.33 -1.42 3.61
N PHE A 56 2.67 -0.86 2.60
CA PHE A 56 1.67 -1.58 1.81
C PHE A 56 2.30 -2.82 1.15
N GLY A 57 3.40 -2.65 0.42
CA GLY A 57 4.15 -3.74 -0.22
C GLY A 57 4.62 -4.81 0.76
N ALA A 58 5.16 -4.41 1.92
CA ALA A 58 5.58 -5.35 2.97
C ALA A 58 4.40 -6.14 3.57
N SER A 59 3.21 -5.53 3.67
CA SER A 59 2.02 -6.18 4.21
C SER A 59 1.45 -7.25 3.27
N ILE A 60 1.46 -7.01 1.95
CA ILE A 60 0.94 -7.96 0.95
C ILE A 60 1.94 -9.08 0.62
N THR A 61 3.23 -8.83 0.80
CA THR A 61 4.30 -9.81 0.49
C THR A 61 4.51 -10.84 1.60
N LYS A 62 3.97 -10.63 2.80
CA LYS A 62 4.28 -11.41 4.02
C LYS A 62 3.77 -12.86 4.06
N LYS A 63 3.33 -13.44 2.95
CA LYS A 63 2.96 -14.87 2.87
C LYS A 63 3.41 -15.54 1.56
N ARG A 64 4.66 -16.02 1.57
CA ARG A 64 5.04 -17.33 1.02
C ARG A 64 5.98 -18.05 1.99
N SER A 65 5.58 -18.17 3.25
CA SER A 65 5.98 -19.32 4.07
C SER A 65 5.07 -20.50 3.71
N VAL A 66 5.02 -20.88 2.43
CA VAL A 66 4.60 -22.24 2.10
C VAL A 66 5.79 -23.08 2.50
N ALA A 67 5.54 -23.99 3.43
CA ALA A 67 6.39 -25.12 3.68
C ALA A 67 6.95 -25.67 2.35
N GLN A 68 8.21 -25.35 2.04
CA GLN A 68 9.12 -26.37 1.52
C GLN A 68 9.43 -27.21 2.75
N GLU A 69 8.48 -28.02 3.18
CA GLU A 69 8.37 -29.39 2.69
C GLU A 69 9.73 -30.06 2.94
N ASN A 70 9.97 -30.30 4.23
CA ASN A 70 10.69 -31.48 4.71
C ASN A 70 10.12 -32.73 4.02
N ARG A 71 10.51 -32.96 2.76
CA ARG A 71 10.83 -34.31 2.29
C ARG A 71 12.33 -34.43 2.59
N GLY A 72 12.77 -35.06 3.67
CA GLY A 72 12.21 -36.31 4.15
C GLY A 72 12.37 -37.36 3.07
N VAL A 73 13.60 -37.61 2.61
CA VAL A 73 14.06 -38.95 2.25
C VAL A 73 15.53 -39.04 2.67
N ALA A 74 15.78 -40.01 3.55
CA ALA A 74 17.09 -40.48 3.97
C ALA A 74 17.84 -41.17 2.82
#